data_AF-A0A822C3G6-F1
#
_entry.id   AF-A0A822C3G6-F1
#
_cell.length_a   1.000
_cell.length_b   1.000
_cell.length_c   1.000
_cell.angle_alpha   90.00
_cell.angle_beta   90.00
_cell.angle_gamma   90.00
#
_symmetry.space_group_name_H-M   'P 1'
#
loop_
_entity.id
_entity.type
_entity.pdbx_description
1 polymer ?
#
loop_
_entity_poly.entity_id
_entity_poly.type
_entity_poly.pdbx_seq_one_letter_code
_entity_poly.pdbx_strand_id
1 'polypeptide(L)'
;MAYSNESASTQTVAIVGGGLGGTLCACFFAKHGIKVHLFEMRPGFYKSFYYFTNNLCYNPDIRTQKVVKGRSINLALSRRGRDALAYIDCEDAIVRKGISMRGRMLHDLNCQTQAVPYSIDPKHVIL
;
A
#
# COMPACT_ATOMS: atom_id res chain seq x y z
N MET A 1 -34.33 -36.88 -2.91
CA MET A 1 -32.97 -37.22 -3.38
C MET A 1 -32.09 -36.03 -3.09
N ALA A 2 -31.20 -36.16 -2.11
CA ALA A 2 -30.34 -35.09 -1.64
C ALA A 2 -29.21 -34.83 -2.64
N TYR A 3 -29.00 -33.57 -3.02
CA TYR A 3 -27.70 -33.11 -3.49
C TYR A 3 -27.10 -32.28 -2.35
N SER A 4 -26.32 -32.95 -1.50
CA SER A 4 -25.39 -32.31 -0.58
C SER A 4 -24.36 -31.56 -1.43
N ASN A 5 -24.47 -30.23 -1.51
CA ASN A 5 -23.37 -29.40 -1.96
C ASN A 5 -22.27 -29.51 -0.90
N GLU A 6 -21.27 -30.35 -1.17
CA GLU A 6 -19.97 -30.32 -0.51
C GLU A 6 -19.53 -28.86 -0.44
N SER A 7 -19.36 -28.35 0.77
CA SER A 7 -18.86 -27.01 1.03
C SER A 7 -17.48 -26.89 0.38
N ALA A 8 -17.41 -26.25 -0.79
CA ALA A 8 -16.16 -25.89 -1.44
C ALA A 8 -15.27 -25.25 -0.37
N SER A 9 -14.12 -25.87 -0.08
CA SER A 9 -13.24 -25.40 0.97
C SER A 9 -12.90 -23.94 0.67
N THR A 10 -13.28 -23.04 1.59
CA THR A 10 -12.95 -21.61 1.44
C THR A 10 -11.43 -21.49 1.35
N GLN A 11 -10.93 -21.23 0.14
CA GLN A 11 -9.52 -21.05 -0.11
C GLN A 11 -8.99 -19.98 0.85
N THR A 12 -7.89 -20.32 1.53
CA THR A 12 -7.29 -19.46 2.55
C THR A 12 -5.86 -19.16 2.14
N VAL A 13 -5.50 -17.88 2.15
CA VAL A 13 -4.17 -17.39 1.77
C VAL A 13 -3.53 -16.68 2.95
N ALA A 14 -2.27 -17.02 3.23
CA ALA A 14 -1.43 -16.28 4.16
C ALA A 14 -0.50 -15.34 3.39
N ILE A 15 -0.46 -14.07 3.79
CA ILE A 15 0.42 -13.04 3.22
C ILE A 15 1.38 -12.60 4.32
N VAL A 16 2.68 -12.67 4.03
CA VAL A 16 3.74 -12.20 4.93
C VAL A 16 4.26 -10.85 4.43
N GLY A 17 4.06 -9.80 5.22
CA GLY A 17 4.41 -8.41 4.95
C GLY A 17 3.18 -7.54 4.66
N GLY A 18 2.86 -6.62 5.57
CA GLY A 18 1.84 -5.58 5.45
C GLY A 18 2.36 -4.26 4.86
N GLY A 19 3.32 -4.34 3.94
CA GLY A 19 3.77 -3.19 3.13
C GLY A 19 2.81 -2.88 1.98
N LEU A 20 3.18 -1.93 1.11
CA LEU A 20 2.34 -1.46 0.00
C LEU A 20 1.83 -2.59 -0.91
N GLY A 21 2.72 -3.49 -1.35
CA GLY A 21 2.33 -4.60 -2.22
C GLY A 21 1.54 -5.70 -1.51
N GLY A 22 1.89 -5.99 -0.25
CA GLY A 22 1.24 -7.05 0.53
C GLY A 22 -0.19 -6.68 0.93
N THR A 23 -0.43 -5.43 1.34
CA THR A 23 -1.78 -4.95 1.64
C THR A 23 -2.66 -4.85 0.40
N LEU A 24 -2.11 -4.38 -0.72
CA LEU A 24 -2.81 -4.37 -2.01
C LEU A 24 -3.24 -5.78 -2.43
N CYS A 25 -2.32 -6.75 -2.32
CA CYS A 25 -2.60 -8.16 -2.61
C CYS A 25 -3.67 -8.75 -1.65
N ALA A 26 -3.59 -8.41 -0.36
CA ALA A 26 -4.59 -8.81 0.63
C ALA A 26 -5.99 -8.29 0.27
N CYS A 27 -6.10 -7.01 -0.09
CA CYS A 27 -7.35 -6.42 -0.55
C CYS A 27 -7.87 -7.10 -1.83
N PHE A 28 -6.98 -7.42 -2.76
CA PHE A 28 -7.34 -8.11 -4.00
C PHE A 28 -7.96 -9.49 -3.74
N PHE A 29 -7.32 -10.32 -2.93
CA PHE A 29 -7.86 -11.64 -2.57
C PHE A 29 -9.14 -11.54 -1.75
N ALA A 30 -9.21 -10.63 -0.79
CA ALA A 30 -10.41 -10.40 0.00
C ALA A 30 -11.61 -9.98 -0.87
N LYS A 31 -11.38 -9.15 -1.92
CA LYS A 31 -12.42 -8.75 -2.89
C LYS A 31 -12.95 -9.94 -3.72
N HIS A 32 -12.17 -11.01 -3.86
CA HIS A 32 -12.59 -12.26 -4.50
C HIS A 32 -13.20 -13.29 -3.52
N GLY A 33 -13.46 -12.90 -2.27
CA GLY A 33 -14.06 -13.79 -1.26
C GLY A 33 -13.10 -14.84 -0.69
N ILE A 34 -11.79 -14.70 -0.94
CA ILE A 34 -10.76 -15.59 -0.38
C ILE A 34 -10.47 -15.13 1.06
N LYS A 35 -10.36 -16.08 1.99
CA LYS A 35 -9.99 -15.78 3.37
C LYS A 35 -8.50 -15.44 3.44
N VAL A 36 -8.17 -14.24 3.91
CA VAL A 36 -6.77 -13.77 3.97
C VAL A 36 -6.29 -13.62 5.41
N HIS A 37 -5.13 -14.19 5.72
CA HIS A 37 -4.37 -13.91 6.93
C HIS A 37 -3.15 -13.07 6.58
N LEU A 38 -3.08 -11.83 7.07
CA LEU A 38 -1.95 -10.92 6.84
C LEU A 38 -1.08 -10.83 8.09
N PHE A 39 0.22 -11.08 7.94
CA PHE A 39 1.21 -11.00 9.01
C PHE A 39 2.21 -9.87 8.72
N GLU A 40 2.51 -9.00 9.68
CA GLU A 40 3.49 -7.93 9.54
C GLU A 40 4.50 -7.99 10.69
N MET A 41 5.79 -7.89 10.36
CA MET A 41 6.89 -8.03 11.29
C MET A 41 7.25 -6.72 12.00
N ARG A 42 6.94 -5.55 11.41
CA ARG A 42 7.42 -4.25 11.87
C ARG A 42 7.28 -4.10 13.39
N PRO A 43 8.42 -4.00 14.12
CA PRO A 43 8.38 -3.75 15.55
C PRO A 43 7.93 -2.31 15.78
N GLY A 44 7.01 -2.10 16.73
CA GLY A 44 6.78 -0.76 17.26
C GLY A 44 8.07 -0.23 17.89
N PHE A 45 8.48 0.99 17.58
CA PHE A 45 9.78 1.56 17.98
C PHE A 45 9.87 1.93 19.48
N TYR A 46 9.14 1.25 20.36
CA TYR A 46 9.42 1.25 21.79
C TYR A 46 9.75 -0.18 22.15
N LYS A 47 11.00 -0.48 22.46
CA LYS A 47 11.42 -1.78 22.99
C LYS A 47 11.03 -1.81 24.47
N SER A 48 10.09 -2.68 24.84
CA SER A 48 10.20 -3.33 26.15
C SER A 48 9.86 -4.80 25.99
N PHE A 49 10.81 -5.61 26.45
CA PHE A 49 10.69 -7.02 26.82
C PHE A 49 9.25 -7.44 27.15
N TYR A 50 8.77 -8.58 26.64
CA TYR A 50 8.26 -9.73 27.44
C TYR A 50 7.59 -10.81 26.56
N TYR A 51 7.33 -11.94 27.20
CA TYR A 51 7.34 -13.30 26.70
C TYR A 51 6.13 -13.75 25.87
N PHE A 52 6.42 -14.79 25.10
CA PHE A 52 5.56 -15.90 24.71
C PHE A 52 4.72 -16.39 25.91
N THR A 53 3.53 -15.81 26.12
CA THR A 53 2.30 -16.42 26.68
C THR A 53 1.38 -15.31 27.21
N ASN A 54 0.16 -15.28 26.67
CA ASN A 54 -1.02 -14.55 27.17
C ASN A 54 -1.04 -13.02 26.98
N ASN A 55 -1.70 -12.59 25.89
CA ASN A 55 -2.36 -11.28 25.71
C ASN A 55 -1.51 -9.99 25.83
N LEU A 56 -0.41 -9.91 25.08
CA LEU A 56 0.20 -8.62 24.70
C LEU A 56 0.50 -8.62 23.20
N CYS A 57 -0.50 -8.24 22.38
CA CYS A 57 -0.25 -7.99 20.96
C CYS A 57 0.41 -6.61 20.87
N TYR A 58 1.72 -6.56 20.61
CA TYR A 58 2.33 -5.36 20.04
C TYR A 58 1.42 -4.89 18.92
N ASN A 59 1.06 -3.62 18.86
CA ASN A 59 0.32 -3.10 17.72
C ASN A 59 1.34 -2.71 16.63
N PRO A 60 1.63 -3.57 15.62
CA PRO A 60 2.52 -3.22 14.50
C PRO A 60 1.85 -2.18 13.57
N ASP A 61 0.61 -1.81 13.84
CA ASP A 61 -0.14 -0.87 13.03
C ASP A 61 0.41 0.54 13.16
N ILE A 62 1.09 0.96 12.10
CA ILE A 62 1.63 2.31 11.93
C ILE A 62 0.59 3.43 12.12
N ARG A 63 -0.70 3.15 11.98
CA ARG A 63 -1.78 4.14 12.19
C ARG A 63 -1.93 4.54 13.65
N THR A 64 -1.46 3.71 14.57
CA THR A 64 -1.56 3.95 16.02
C THR A 64 -0.24 4.44 16.63
N GLN A 65 0.83 4.48 15.83
CA GLN A 65 2.18 4.81 16.30
C GLN A 65 2.45 6.31 16.20
N LYS A 66 3.07 6.88 17.25
CA LYS A 66 3.47 8.29 17.29
C LYS A 66 4.63 8.62 16.34
N VAL A 67 5.55 7.66 16.17
CA VAL A 67 6.73 7.82 15.31
C VAL A 67 6.87 6.56 14.47
N VAL A 68 6.81 6.72 13.15
CA VAL A 68 6.96 5.64 12.18
C VAL A 68 8.18 5.93 11.33
N LYS A 69 9.21 5.09 11.43
CA LYS A 69 10.40 5.21 10.59
C LYS A 69 10.18 4.45 9.28
N GLY A 70 9.87 5.18 8.21
CA GLY A 70 9.76 4.66 6.85
C GLY A 70 11.08 4.67 6.09
N ARG A 71 11.13 3.99 4.92
CA ARG A 71 12.26 4.11 3.98
C ARG A 71 12.21 5.42 3.18
N SER A 72 11.00 5.88 2.87
CA SER A 72 10.72 7.11 2.14
C SER A 72 9.54 7.82 2.80
N ILE A 73 9.55 9.16 2.76
CA ILE A 73 8.44 9.98 3.24
C ILE A 73 7.36 10.08 2.15
N ASN A 74 7.78 10.32 0.90
CA ASN A 74 6.92 10.42 -0.27
C ASN A 74 7.33 9.40 -1.33
N LEU A 75 6.40 9.06 -2.21
CA LEU A 75 6.62 8.19 -3.36
C LEU A 75 5.83 8.71 -4.55
N ALA A 76 6.43 8.61 -5.74
CA ALA A 76 5.76 8.92 -6.99
C ALA A 76 4.79 7.78 -7.39
N LEU A 77 3.52 8.10 -7.63
CA LEU A 77 2.49 7.16 -8.06
C LEU A 77 2.19 7.34 -9.55
N SER A 78 2.57 6.33 -10.34
CA SER A 78 2.35 6.29 -11.79
C SER A 78 1.01 5.62 -12.15
N ARG A 79 0.73 5.58 -13.46
CA ARG A 79 -0.48 4.95 -14.02
C ARG A 79 -0.72 3.52 -13.53
N ARG A 80 0.32 2.67 -13.51
CA ARG A 80 0.20 1.27 -13.08
C ARG A 80 -0.25 1.13 -11.63
N GLY A 81 0.25 2.00 -10.75
CA GLY A 81 -0.15 2.00 -9.34
C GLY A 81 -1.59 2.47 -9.17
N ARG A 82 -2.01 3.48 -9.94
CA ARG A 82 -3.39 3.96 -9.97
C ARG A 82 -4.37 2.89 -10.46
N ASP A 83 -4.05 2.21 -11.56
CA ASP A 83 -4.90 1.13 -12.10
C ASP A 83 -5.08 -0.01 -11.07
N ALA A 84 -4.03 -0.36 -10.33
CA ALA A 84 -4.12 -1.36 -9.27
C ALA A 84 -4.98 -0.90 -8.08
N LEU A 85 -4.91 0.38 -7.71
CA LEU A 85 -5.77 0.96 -6.67
C LEU A 85 -7.22 1.11 -7.13
N ALA A 86 -7.44 1.39 -8.42
CA ALA A 86 -8.76 1.47 -9.03
C ALA A 86 -9.48 0.12 -8.94
N TYR A 87 -8.74 -0.97 -9.16
CA TYR A 87 -9.29 -2.32 -9.05
C TYR A 87 -9.87 -2.62 -7.66
N ILE A 88 -9.27 -2.07 -6.60
CA ILE A 88 -9.74 -2.24 -5.22
C ILE A 88 -10.59 -1.05 -4.71
N ASP A 89 -11.10 -0.21 -5.63
CA ASP A 89 -11.93 0.97 -5.35
C ASP A 89 -11.29 1.99 -4.39
N CYS A 90 -9.95 2.03 -4.33
CA CYS A 90 -9.20 2.90 -3.44
C CYS A 90 -8.48 4.06 -4.14
N GLU A 91 -8.55 4.16 -5.48
CA GLU A 91 -7.82 5.18 -6.24
C GLU A 91 -8.15 6.59 -5.76
N ASP A 92 -9.43 6.97 -5.73
CA ASP A 92 -9.87 8.33 -5.41
C ASP A 92 -9.37 8.79 -4.03
N ALA A 93 -9.39 7.89 -3.04
CA ALA A 93 -8.96 8.19 -1.69
C ALA A 93 -7.46 8.52 -1.61
N ILE A 94 -6.65 7.91 -2.47
CA ILE A 94 -5.20 8.13 -2.55
C ILE A 94 -4.88 9.34 -3.44
N VAL A 95 -5.51 9.44 -4.62
CA VAL A 95 -5.28 10.54 -5.57
C VAL A 95 -5.60 11.90 -4.96
N ARG A 96 -6.66 12.00 -4.13
CA ARG A 96 -7.01 13.25 -3.41
C ARG A 96 -5.92 13.75 -2.46
N LYS A 97 -5.01 12.87 -2.02
CA LYS A 97 -3.90 13.23 -1.13
C LYS A 97 -2.58 13.45 -1.90
N GLY A 98 -2.54 13.15 -3.20
CA GLY A 98 -1.36 13.28 -4.04
C GLY A 98 -1.18 14.68 -4.60
N ILE A 99 0.05 15.00 -5.03
CA ILE A 99 0.38 16.27 -5.68
C ILE A 99 0.77 15.97 -7.12
N SER A 100 0.07 16.57 -8.08
CA SER A 100 0.34 16.32 -9.51
C SER A 100 1.70 16.86 -9.93
N MET A 101 2.55 15.96 -10.43
CA MET A 101 3.83 16.24 -11.08
C MET A 101 3.67 16.10 -12.59
N ARG A 102 3.69 17.24 -13.30
CA ARG A 102 3.54 17.32 -14.76
C ARG A 102 4.84 17.04 -15.54
N GLY A 103 5.96 17.11 -14.85
CA GLY A 103 7.29 16.99 -15.43
C GLY A 103 8.36 17.00 -14.36
N ARG A 104 9.61 16.98 -14.81
CA ARG A 104 10.79 17.22 -13.98
C ARG A 104 11.24 18.66 -14.16
N MET A 105 11.67 19.28 -13.06
CA MET A 105 12.38 20.56 -13.11
C MET A 105 13.88 20.28 -13.07
N LEU A 106 14.60 20.70 -14.10
CA LEU A 106 16.05 20.64 -14.15
C LEU A 106 16.60 21.97 -13.63
N HIS A 107 17.55 21.90 -12.70
CA HIS A 107 18.27 23.06 -12.17
C HIS A 107 19.73 22.94 -12.63
N ASP A 108 20.25 23.96 -13.31
CA ASP A 108 21.65 24.00 -13.74
C ASP A 108 22.56 24.71 -12.73
N LEU A 109 23.88 24.68 -12.99
CA LEU A 109 24.87 25.32 -12.13
C LEU A 109 24.80 26.86 -12.15
N ASN A 110 24.14 27.44 -13.15
CA ASN A 110 23.94 28.88 -13.30
C ASN A 110 22.63 29.35 -12.65
N CYS A 111 22.00 28.49 -11.82
CA CYS A 111 20.71 28.72 -11.18
C CYS A 111 19.54 28.89 -12.17
N GLN A 112 19.69 28.46 -13.42
CA GLN A 112 18.60 28.43 -14.38
C GLN A 112 17.74 27.20 -14.19
N THR A 113 16.46 27.33 -14.52
CA THR A 113 15.49 26.24 -14.38
C THR A 113 14.82 25.92 -15.71
N GLN A 114 14.69 24.63 -16.00
CA GLN A 114 14.03 24.14 -17.21
C GLN A 114 13.01 23.07 -16.85
N ALA A 115 11.75 23.30 -17.20
CA ALA A 115 10.70 22.31 -17.07
C ALA A 115 10.71 21.33 -18.26
N VAL A 116 10.82 20.05 -17.97
CA VAL A 116 10.72 18.98 -18.97
C VAL A 116 9.47 18.14 -18.66
N PRO A 117 8.41 18.20 -19.50
CA PRO A 117 7.17 17.47 -19.25
C PRO A 117 7.39 15.95 -19.33
N TYR A 118 6.63 15.18 -18.55
CA TYR A 118 6.71 13.71 -18.60
C TYR A 118 6.04 13.10 -19.83
N SER A 119 5.09 13.82 -20.41
CA SER A 119 4.27 13.38 -21.54
C SER A 119 3.91 14.57 -22.41
N ILE A 120 3.66 14.30 -23.69
CA ILE A 120 3.10 15.28 -24.63
C ILE A 120 1.66 15.61 -24.25
N ASP A 121 0.89 14.60 -23.82
CA ASP A 121 -0.46 14.83 -23.28
C ASP A 121 -0.36 15.42 -21.86
N PRO A 122 -0.86 16.65 -21.63
CA PRO A 122 -0.83 17.30 -20.33
C PRO A 122 -1.73 16.62 -19.28
N LYS A 123 -2.64 15.71 -19.68
CA LYS A 123 -3.45 14.93 -18.75
C LYS A 123 -2.66 13.78 -18.11
N HIS A 124 -1.58 13.33 -18.75
CA HIS A 124 -0.71 12.30 -18.20
C HIS A 124 0.24 12.91 -17.17
N VAL A 125 -0.14 12.74 -15.89
CA VAL A 125 0.61 13.22 -14.75
C VAL A 125 0.99 12.06 -13.83
N ILE A 126 2.12 12.22 -13.15
CA ILE A 126 2.52 11.37 -12.02
C ILE A 126 2.05 12.08 -10.75
N LEU A 127 1.67 11.33 -9.72
CA LEU A 127 1.26 11.88 -8.41
C LEU A 127 2.34 11.69 -7.35
#